data_AF-A0A925TSR8-F1
#
_entry.id   AF-A0A925TSR8-F1
#
_cell.length_a   1.000
_cell.length_b   1.000
_cell.length_c   1.000
_cell.angle_alpha   90.00
_cell.angle_beta   90.00
_cell.angle_gamma   90.00
#
_symmetry.space_group_name_H-M   'P 1'
#
loop_
_entity.id
_entity.type
_entity.pdbx_description
1 polymer ?
#
loop_
_entity_poly.entity_id
_entity_poly.type
_entity_poly.pdbx_seq_one_letter_code
_entity_poly.pdbx_strand_id
1 'polypeptide(L)' 'MNNILHGHFDGKHIRIDEPFELMPNTKVLITVLPEHGRADEQTDWHALSGQGLANAYGEDEPEYSLGLIKSPNPDYKP' A
#
# COMPACT_ATOMS: atom_id res chain seq x y z
N MET A 1 7.69 -13.48 14.49
CA MET A 1 6.93 -12.92 15.64
C MET A 1 6.47 -11.55 15.23
N ASN A 2 5.17 -11.25 15.35
CA ASN A 2 4.66 -9.92 15.06
C ASN A 2 4.87 -9.06 16.31
N ASN A 3 5.64 -7.98 16.20
CA ASN A 3 6.07 -7.15 17.33
C ASN A 3 5.16 -5.92 17.54
N ILE A 4 4.03 -5.84 16.83
CA ILE A 4 3.07 -4.74 16.91
C ILE A 4 1.82 -5.28 17.58
N LEU A 5 1.42 -4.61 18.66
CA LEU A 5 0.18 -4.88 19.38
C LEU A 5 -0.81 -3.76 19.04
N HIS A 6 -2.02 -4.13 18.62
CA HIS A 6 -3.08 -3.17 18.35
C HIS A 6 -3.83 -2.85 19.63
N GLY A 7 -4.40 -1.64 19.68
CA GLY A 7 -5.14 -1.18 20.83
C GLY A 7 -5.86 0.12 20.56
N HIS A 8 -6.84 0.40 21.40
CA HIS A 8 -7.64 1.62 21.35
C HIS A 8 -7.63 2.36 22.67
N PHE A 9 -7.89 3.67 22.62
CA PHE A 9 -8.11 4.48 23.81
C PHE A 9 -9.59 4.42 24.21
N ASP A 10 -9.89 3.92 25.41
CA ASP A 10 -11.27 3.78 25.92
C ASP A 10 -11.83 5.08 26.54
N GLY A 11 -11.11 6.20 26.40
CA GLY A 11 -11.39 7.47 27.08
C GLY A 11 -10.61 7.65 28.39
N LYS A 12 -9.98 6.61 28.92
CA LYS A 12 -9.19 6.65 30.16
C LYS A 12 -7.88 5.89 30.11
N HIS A 13 -7.84 4.76 29.40
CA HIS A 13 -6.70 3.86 29.29
C HIS A 13 -6.53 3.40 27.83
N ILE A 14 -5.29 3.09 27.46
CA ILE A 14 -4.98 2.36 26.23
C ILE A 14 -5.22 0.87 26.53
N ARG A 15 -6.12 0.24 25.78
CA ARG A 15 -6.42 -1.19 25.89
C ARG A 15 -5.83 -1.92 24.69
N ILE A 16 -5.13 -3.01 24.95
CA ILE A 16 -4.65 -3.92 23.90
C ILE A 16 -5.86 -4.74 23.43
N ASP A 17 -6.05 -4.83 22.12
CA ASP A 17 -7.22 -5.48 21.53
C ASP A 17 -7.14 -7.01 21.68
N GLU A 18 -5.95 -7.57 21.53
CA GLU A 18 -5.68 -8.99 21.76
C GLU A 18 -5.00 -9.28 23.12
N PRO A 19 -5.26 -10.44 23.75
CA PRO A 19 -4.57 -10.83 24.97
C PRO A 19 -3.05 -10.89 24.75
N PHE A 20 -2.30 -10.16 25.58
CA PHE A 20 -0.84 -10.17 25.57
C PHE A 20 -0.29 -10.01 27.00
N GLU A 21 0.63 -10.89 27.39
CA GLU A 21 1.26 -10.81 28.72
C GLU A 21 2.42 -9.81 28.71
N LEU A 22 2.28 -8.74 29.50
CA LEU A 22 3.35 -7.78 29.75
C LEU A 22 3.94 -8.01 31.15
N MET A 23 5.25 -8.26 31.21
CA MET A 23 5.96 -8.27 32.48
C MET A 23 6.03 -6.84 33.06
N PRO A 24 6.04 -6.68 34.39
CA PRO A 24 6.28 -5.38 35.00
C PRO A 24 7.55 -4.72 34.44
N ASN A 25 7.48 -3.41 34.16
CA ASN A 25 8.57 -2.60 33.60
C ASN A 25 9.00 -2.97 32.16
N THR A 26 8.17 -3.69 31.41
CA THR A 26 8.39 -3.86 29.95
C THR A 26 8.44 -2.49 29.29
N LYS A 27 9.51 -2.23 28.52
CA LYS A 27 9.62 -1.00 27.73
C LYS A 27 8.65 -1.07 26.57
N VAL A 28 7.80 -0.04 26.44
CA VAL A 28 6.83 0.08 25.36
C VAL A 28 7.12 1.31 24.50
N LEU A 29 6.86 1.20 23.20
CA LEU A 29 6.78 2.32 22.28
C LEU A 29 5.30 2.51 21.93
N ILE A 30 4.77 3.71 22.16
CA ILE A 30 3.38 4.03 21.86
C ILE A 30 3.35 4.93 20.62
N THR A 31 2.64 4.49 19.60
CA THR A 31 2.38 5.27 18.39
C THR A 31 0.89 5.58 18.34
N VAL A 32 0.53 6.87 18.35
CA VAL A 32 -0.86 7.30 18.14
C VAL A 32 -1.14 7.30 16.65
N LEU A 33 -2.09 6.48 16.21
CA LEU A 33 -2.51 6.43 14.82
C LEU A 33 -3.51 7.58 14.55
N PRO A 34 -3.43 8.26 13.40
CA PRO A 34 -4.40 9.28 13.04
C PRO A 34 -5.79 8.65 12.86
N GLU A 35 -6.85 9.33 13.33
CA GLU A 35 -8.24 8.87 13.25
C GLU A 35 -8.67 8.57 11.81
N HIS A 36 -8.26 9.46 10.91
CA HIS A 36 -8.30 9.22 9.49
C HIS A 36 -6.91 8.72 9.17
N GLY A 37 -6.79 7.39 9.06
CA GLY A 37 -5.66 6.79 8.40
C GLY A 37 -5.43 7.53 7.08
N ARG A 38 -4.24 7.37 6.55
CA ARG A 38 -3.80 7.74 5.20
C ARG A 38 -4.79 7.52 4.03
N ALA A 39 -6.04 7.13 4.24
CA ALA A 39 -7.14 7.05 3.30
C ALA A 39 -7.19 8.22 2.32
N ASP A 40 -6.96 9.46 2.76
CA ASP A 40 -6.91 10.61 1.84
C ASP A 40 -5.71 10.49 0.90
N GLU A 41 -4.49 10.35 1.42
CA GLU A 41 -3.30 10.15 0.58
C GLU A 41 -3.40 8.89 -0.29
N GLN A 42 -3.92 7.80 0.25
CA GLN A 42 -4.07 6.52 -0.44
C GLN A 42 -5.06 6.67 -1.60
N THR A 43 -6.18 7.36 -1.38
CA THR A 43 -7.15 7.67 -2.44
C THR A 43 -6.53 8.57 -3.50
N ASP A 44 -5.77 9.59 -3.10
CA ASP A 44 -5.05 10.47 -4.01
C ASP A 44 -4.01 9.72 -4.84
N TRP A 45 -3.24 8.82 -4.22
CA TRP A 45 -2.27 7.95 -4.89
C TRP A 45 -2.96 6.98 -5.86
N HIS A 46 -4.09 6.40 -5.48
CA HIS A 46 -4.87 5.54 -6.37
C HIS A 46 -5.43 6.32 -7.57
N ALA A 47 -5.95 7.53 -7.35
CA ALA A 47 -6.45 8.40 -8.41
C ALA A 47 -5.32 8.79 -9.38
N LEU A 48 -4.16 9.22 -8.84
CA LEU A 48 -2.99 9.57 -9.64
C LEU A 48 -2.48 8.38 -10.46
N SER A 49 -2.38 7.20 -9.85
CA SER A 49 -1.95 5.98 -10.53
C SER A 49 -2.94 5.58 -11.63
N GLY A 50 -4.25 5.70 -11.37
CA GLY A 50 -5.30 5.40 -12.35
C GLY A 50 -5.24 6.34 -13.55
N GLN A 51 -5.05 7.64 -13.30
CA GLN A 51 -4.89 8.63 -14.38
C GLN A 51 -3.64 8.36 -15.22
N GLY A 52 -2.51 8.03 -14.59
CA GLY A 52 -1.28 7.67 -15.29
C GLY A 52 -1.46 6.44 -16.18
N LEU A 53 -2.18 5.43 -15.68
CA LEU A 53 -2.50 4.23 -16.45
C LEU A 53 -3.39 4.54 -17.67
N ALA A 54 -4.45 5.34 -17.47
CA ALA A 54 -5.32 5.74 -18.56
C ALA A 54 -4.58 6.54 -19.65
N ASN A 55 -3.65 7.42 -19.24
CA ASN A 55 -2.84 8.19 -20.19
C ASN A 55 -1.86 7.31 -21.00
N ALA A 56 -1.36 6.22 -20.42
CA ALA A 56 -0.42 5.33 -21.10
C ALA A 56 -1.07 4.50 -22.23
N TYR A 57 -2.38 4.29 -22.16
CA TYR A 57 -3.19 3.52 -23.12
C TYR A 57 -4.29 4.37 -23.77
N GLY A 58 -4.03 5.67 -23.95
CA GLY A 58 -4.95 6.61 -24.59
C GLY A 58 -4.86 6.59 -26.11
N GLU A 59 -5.71 7.38 -26.76
CA GLU A 59 -5.77 7.50 -28.24
C GLU A 59 -4.44 7.96 -28.89
N ASP A 60 -3.57 8.60 -28.11
CA ASP A 60 -2.25 9.07 -28.56
C ASP A 60 -1.14 7.99 -28.45
N GLU A 61 -1.49 6.72 -28.22
CA GLU A 61 -0.52 5.62 -28.15
C GLU A 61 0.22 5.43 -29.49
N PRO A 62 1.56 5.29 -29.48
CA PRO A 62 2.30 5.04 -30.72
C PRO A 62 2.01 3.63 -31.26
N GLU A 63 1.98 3.51 -32.59
CA GLU A 63 1.81 2.21 -33.24
C GLU A 63 3.02 1.29 -32.97
N TYR A 64 2.78 0.17 -32.28
CA TYR A 64 3.80 -0.85 -32.03
C TYR A 64 3.94 -1.85 -33.18
N SER A 65 4.42 -1.37 -34.33
CA SER A 65 4.66 -2.23 -35.49
C SER A 65 5.78 -3.26 -35.26
N LEU A 66 5.78 -4.35 -36.03
CA LEU A 66 6.82 -5.39 -35.98
C LEU A 66 8.24 -4.83 -36.25
N GLY A 67 8.35 -3.68 -36.94
CA GLY A 67 9.62 -3.00 -37.19
C GLY A 67 10.31 -2.44 -35.94
N LEU A 68 9.58 -2.32 -34.81
CA LEU A 68 10.13 -1.87 -33.53
C LEU A 68 10.73 -3.01 -32.70
N ILE A 69 10.63 -4.26 -33.17
CA ILE A 69 11.20 -5.42 -32.49
C ILE A 69 12.73 -5.35 -32.56
N LYS A 70 13.38 -5.13 -31.41
CA LYS A 70 14.85 -5.14 -31.29
C LYS A 70 15.45 -6.53 -31.43
N SER A 71 14.79 -7.54 -30.88
CA SER A 71 15.15 -8.95 -31.01
C SER A 71 13.87 -9.80 -30.96
N PRO A 72 13.63 -10.68 -31.94
CA PRO A 72 12.48 -11.56 -31.92
C PRO A 72 12.61 -12.56 -30.77
N ASN A 73 11.47 -12.89 -30.14
CA ASN A 73 11.40 -13.96 -29.14
C ASN A 73 11.32 -15.31 -29.88
N PRO A 74 12.34 -16.19 -29.79
CA PRO A 74 12.37 -17.46 -30.53
C PRO A 74 11.29 -18.45 -30.07
N ASP A 75 10.77 -18.28 -28.85
CA ASP A 75 9.74 -19.16 -28.28
C ASP A 75 8.31 -18.68 -28.57
N TYR A 76 8.14 -17.49 -29.19
CA TYR A 76 6.82 -16.97 -29.53
C TYR A 76 6.14 -17.83 -30.60
N LYS A 77 4.92 -18.30 -30.30
CA LYS A 77 4.04 -19.01 -31.22
C LYS A 77 2.76 -18.18 -31.38
N PRO A 78 2.36 -17.82 -32.61
CA PRO A 78 1.15 -17.03 -32.86
C PRO A 78 -0.13 -17.79 -32.53
#